data_AF-A0A8B8G1C9-F1
#
_entry.id   AF-A0A8B8G1C9-F1
#
_cell.length_a   1.000
_cell.length_b   1.000
_cell.length_c   1.000
_cell.angle_alpha   90.00
_cell.angle_beta   90.00
_cell.angle_gamma   90.00
#
_symmetry.space_group_name_H-M   'P 1'
#
loop_
_entity.id
_entity.type
_entity.pdbx_description
1 polymer ?
#
loop_
_entity_poly.entity_id
_entity_poly.type
_entity_poly.pdbx_seq_one_letter_code
_entity_poly.pdbx_strand_id
1 'polypeptide(L)'
;MDSSQKGIEEFFPSVNKYVYFIPYYKEGNNMSPNRGKLYDKYCNLKKKIKKINSQSNKKHNKDNEVFINEEDILDSIYWLKHNIEPEIILHQLWAETAHYRNTKQINKNAIHKYPALKKATGHILVSLVTQSTKGVLMP
;
A
#
# COMPACT_ATOMS: atom_id res chain seq x y z
N MET A 1 18.21 -16.78 22.76
CA MET A 1 17.41 -17.92 22.28
C MET A 1 16.17 -17.37 21.62
N ASP A 2 16.01 -17.66 20.33
CA ASP A 2 15.17 -16.89 19.40
C ASP A 2 13.69 -17.21 19.52
N SER A 3 12.88 -16.19 19.86
CA SER A 3 11.43 -16.24 20.00
C SER A 3 10.70 -16.71 18.73
N SER A 4 11.30 -16.50 17.55
CA SER A 4 10.70 -16.82 16.25
C SER A 4 10.66 -18.32 15.94
N GLN A 5 11.56 -19.13 16.52
CA GLN A 5 11.58 -20.58 16.28
C GLN A 5 10.49 -21.31 17.07
N LYS A 6 10.18 -20.82 18.27
CA LYS A 6 9.21 -21.43 19.17
C LYS A 6 7.78 -21.34 18.64
N GLY A 7 7.40 -20.19 18.07
CA GLY A 7 6.07 -20.02 17.48
C GLY A 7 5.80 -20.97 16.29
N ILE A 8 6.82 -21.34 15.52
CA ILE A 8 6.62 -22.25 14.37
C ILE A 8 6.28 -23.68 14.83
N GLU A 9 6.94 -24.18 15.88
CA GLU A 9 6.63 -25.50 16.45
C GLU A 9 5.26 -25.54 17.13
N GLU A 10 4.80 -24.42 17.70
CA GLU A 10 3.47 -24.31 18.32
C GLU A 10 2.33 -24.39 17.29
N PHE A 11 2.48 -23.76 16.12
CA PHE A 11 1.44 -23.78 15.07
C PHE A 11 1.58 -24.95 14.09
N PHE A 12 2.78 -25.51 13.94
CA PHE A 12 3.07 -26.58 12.97
C PHE A 12 4.01 -27.63 13.57
N PRO A 13 3.52 -28.50 14.48
CA PRO A 13 4.36 -29.46 15.21
C PRO A 13 4.98 -30.54 14.32
N SER A 14 4.41 -30.81 13.14
CA SER A 14 4.97 -31.74 12.14
C SER A 14 6.10 -31.14 11.31
N VAL A 15 6.36 -29.84 11.47
CA VAL A 15 7.29 -29.09 10.63
C VAL A 15 8.59 -28.87 11.37
N ASN A 16 9.69 -29.33 10.77
CA ASN A 16 11.02 -29.13 11.32
C ASN A 16 11.39 -27.62 11.30
N LYS A 17 11.57 -27.01 12.47
CA LYS A 17 11.94 -25.59 12.65
C LYS A 17 13.20 -25.18 11.89
N TYR A 18 14.15 -26.09 11.73
CA TYR A 18 15.41 -25.86 11.01
C TYR A 18 15.21 -25.72 9.49
N VAL A 19 14.02 -26.04 8.97
CA VAL A 19 13.67 -25.78 7.55
C VAL A 19 13.31 -24.30 7.33
N TYR A 20 12.74 -23.64 8.34
CA TYR A 20 12.20 -22.30 8.19
C TYR A 20 13.23 -21.24 8.54
N PHE A 21 14.00 -21.47 9.60
CA PHE A 21 15.00 -20.51 10.05
C PHE A 21 16.18 -21.21 10.74
N ILE A 22 17.34 -21.13 10.09
CA ILE A 22 18.64 -21.53 10.64
C ILE A 22 19.38 -20.22 10.99
N PRO A 23 19.59 -19.94 12.28
CA PRO A 23 20.24 -18.73 12.71
C PRO A 23 21.73 -18.74 12.36
N TYR A 24 22.29 -17.54 12.39
CA TYR A 24 23.70 -17.30 12.22
C TYR A 24 24.47 -17.98 13.35
N TYR A 25 25.52 -18.68 12.98
CA TYR A 25 26.42 -19.32 13.93
C TYR A 25 27.85 -18.86 13.66
N LYS A 26 28.59 -18.54 14.72
CA LYS A 26 30.02 -18.30 14.65
C LYS A 26 30.69 -18.90 15.87
N GLU A 27 31.60 -19.84 15.63
CA GLU A 27 32.45 -20.40 16.65
C GLU A 27 33.87 -20.55 16.08
N GLY A 28 34.81 -19.78 16.63
CA GLY A 28 36.16 -19.67 16.09
C GLY A 28 36.18 -19.25 14.62
N ASN A 29 36.78 -20.08 13.77
CA ASN A 29 36.82 -19.91 12.31
C ASN A 29 35.59 -20.49 11.58
N ASN A 30 34.73 -21.24 12.27
CA ASN A 30 33.54 -21.81 11.66
C ASN A 30 32.40 -20.80 11.74
N MET A 31 31.92 -20.35 10.58
CA MET A 31 30.82 -19.40 10.44
C MET A 31 29.77 -19.97 9.49
N SER A 32 28.51 -20.01 9.93
CA SER A 32 27.36 -20.29 9.05
C SER A 32 26.44 -19.07 8.98
N PRO A 33 26.14 -18.55 7.78
CA PRO A 33 25.18 -17.46 7.62
C PRO A 33 23.75 -17.91 7.97
N ASN A 34 22.86 -16.95 8.22
CA ASN A 34 21.42 -17.20 8.31
C ASN A 34 20.94 -17.93 7.05
N ARG A 35 20.13 -18.98 7.22
CA ARG A 35 19.54 -19.79 6.13
C ARG A 35 18.10 -20.18 6.45
N GLY A 36 17.41 -20.77 5.48
CA GLY A 36 16.05 -21.31 5.65
C GLY A 36 15.01 -20.59 4.80
N LYS A 37 13.85 -21.23 4.62
CA LYS A 37 12.79 -20.76 3.70
C LYS A 37 12.32 -19.35 4.01
N LEU A 38 12.26 -18.97 5.29
CA LEU A 38 11.84 -17.64 5.71
C LEU A 38 12.88 -16.59 5.32
N TYR A 39 14.16 -16.87 5.60
CA TYR A 39 15.27 -16.00 5.25
C TYR A 39 15.34 -15.79 3.72
N ASP A 40 15.21 -16.86 2.94
CA ASP A 40 15.23 -16.79 1.47
C ASP A 40 14.05 -15.97 0.94
N LYS A 41 12.85 -16.13 1.50
CA LYS A 41 11.66 -15.35 1.13
C LYS A 41 11.90 -13.85 1.33
N TYR A 42 12.44 -13.44 2.48
CA TYR A 42 12.74 -12.04 2.75
C TYR A 42 13.87 -11.49 1.89
N CYS A 43 14.95 -12.26 1.68
CA CYS A 43 16.04 -11.87 0.78
C CYS A 43 15.53 -11.65 -0.66
N ASN A 44 14.67 -12.54 -1.16
CA ASN A 44 14.08 -12.42 -2.48
C ASN A 44 13.12 -11.22 -2.57
N LEU A 45 12.32 -10.96 -1.54
CA LEU A 45 11.46 -9.78 -1.47
C LEU A 45 12.29 -8.49 -1.51
N LYS A 46 13.35 -8.40 -0.69
CA LYS A 46 14.28 -7.26 -0.66
C LYS A 46 14.92 -7.02 -2.02
N LYS A 47 15.35 -8.09 -2.73
CA LYS A 47 15.88 -8.00 -4.09
C LYS A 47 14.84 -7.45 -5.08
N LYS A 48 13.59 -7.91 -5.01
CA LYS A 48 12.49 -7.41 -5.85
C LYS A 48 12.23 -5.92 -5.64
N ILE A 49 12.11 -5.48 -4.37
CA ILE A 49 11.92 -4.07 -4.02
C ILE A 49 13.09 -3.22 -4.53
N LYS A 50 14.33 -3.67 -4.33
CA LYS A 50 15.52 -2.96 -4.83
C LYS A 50 15.49 -2.82 -6.35
N LYS A 51 15.06 -3.86 -7.09
CA LYS A 51 14.95 -3.82 -8.56
C LYS A 51 13.96 -2.75 -9.01
N ILE A 52 12.78 -2.69 -8.39
CA ILE A 52 11.74 -1.68 -8.66
C ILE A 52 12.30 -0.26 -8.42
N ASN A 53 12.92 -0.03 -7.26
CA ASN A 53 13.48 1.29 -6.91
C ASN A 53 14.71 1.67 -7.74
N SER A 54 15.42 0.70 -8.30
CA SER A 54 16.57 0.97 -9.18
C SER A 54 16.11 1.31 -10.61
N GLN A 55 14.91 0.87 -11.02
CA GLN A 55 14.31 1.25 -12.29
C GLN A 55 13.79 2.69 -12.29
N SER A 56 13.35 3.22 -11.13
CA SER A 56 12.92 4.62 -10.99
C SER A 56 14.06 5.65 -11.02
N ASN A 57 15.32 5.21 -10.86
CA ASN A 57 16.49 6.10 -10.88
C ASN A 57 17.09 6.32 -12.30
N LYS A 58 16.52 5.71 -13.34
CA LYS A 58 16.79 6.17 -14.72
C LYS A 58 16.11 7.51 -14.89
N LYS A 59 16.89 8.60 -14.78
CA LYS A 59 16.54 10.01 -15.02
C LYS A 59 15.12 10.18 -15.59
N HIS A 60 14.14 10.28 -14.70
CA HIS A 60 12.89 10.91 -15.06
C HIS A 60 13.22 12.39 -15.27
N ASN A 61 13.24 12.79 -16.54
CA ASN A 61 13.03 14.18 -16.87
C ASN A 61 11.78 14.65 -16.11
N LYS A 62 11.89 15.83 -15.51
CA LYS A 62 10.75 16.58 -15.00
C LYS A 62 9.68 16.65 -16.10
N ASP A 63 8.43 16.69 -15.64
CA ASP A 63 7.19 16.76 -16.42
C ASP A 63 6.56 15.39 -16.70
N ASN A 64 6.38 14.58 -15.66
CA ASN A 64 5.29 13.61 -15.69
C ASN A 64 4.07 14.26 -15.04
N GLU A 65 3.19 14.83 -15.86
CA GLU A 65 1.77 14.71 -15.54
C GLU A 65 1.52 13.21 -15.34
N VAL A 66 1.19 12.82 -14.10
CA VAL A 66 0.78 11.46 -13.80
C VAL A 66 -0.52 11.25 -14.56
N PHE A 67 -0.41 10.73 -15.78
CA PHE A 67 -1.56 10.27 -16.53
C PHE A 67 -2.04 9.02 -15.80
N ILE A 68 -2.91 9.21 -14.81
CA ILE A 68 -3.59 8.12 -14.12
C ILE A 68 -4.42 7.44 -15.21
N ASN A 69 -4.12 6.18 -15.52
CA ASN A 69 -4.88 5.44 -16.52
C ASN A 69 -6.35 5.38 -16.08
N GLU A 70 -7.30 5.50 -17.01
CA GLU A 70 -8.73 5.49 -16.67
C GLU A 70 -9.16 4.21 -15.91
N GLU A 71 -8.51 3.07 -16.20
CA GLU A 71 -8.71 1.81 -15.48
C GLU A 71 -8.35 1.92 -13.99
N ASP A 72 -7.20 2.54 -13.67
CA ASP A 72 -6.75 2.73 -12.28
C ASP A 72 -7.71 3.65 -11.50
N ILE A 73 -8.28 4.66 -12.18
CA ILE A 73 -9.31 5.55 -11.60
C ILE A 73 -10.58 4.77 -11.31
N LEU A 74 -11.00 3.89 -12.22
CA LEU A 74 -12.22 3.08 -12.06
C LEU A 74 -12.09 2.08 -10.91
N ASP A 75 -10.94 1.42 -10.77
CA ASP A 75 -10.65 0.53 -9.65
C ASP A 75 -10.67 1.26 -8.31
N SER A 76 -10.08 2.46 -8.28
CA SER A 76 -10.10 3.34 -7.12
C SER A 76 -11.53 3.75 -6.74
N ILE A 77 -12.37 4.08 -7.71
CA ILE A 77 -13.79 4.38 -7.49
C ILE A 77 -14.56 3.15 -7.01
N TYR A 78 -14.27 1.98 -7.55
CA TYR A 78 -14.88 0.72 -7.12
C TYR A 78 -14.55 0.43 -5.66
N TRP A 79 -13.29 0.65 -5.27
CA TRP A 79 -12.84 0.50 -3.88
C TRP A 79 -13.61 1.42 -2.93
N LEU A 80 -13.75 2.71 -3.28
CA LEU A 80 -14.45 3.72 -2.48
C LEU A 80 -15.94 3.42 -2.23
N LYS A 81 -16.58 2.62 -3.09
CA LYS A 81 -17.99 2.23 -2.92
C LYS A 81 -18.19 1.15 -1.87
N HIS A 82 -17.18 0.30 -1.65
CA HIS A 82 -17.31 -0.91 -0.83
C HIS A 82 -16.52 -0.83 0.48
N ASN A 83 -15.53 0.07 0.55
CA ASN A 83 -14.60 0.15 1.66
C ASN A 83 -14.66 1.52 2.33
N ILE A 84 -14.42 1.53 3.64
CA ILE A 84 -14.38 2.73 4.48
C ILE A 84 -13.03 2.85 5.21
N GLU A 85 -12.25 1.77 5.23
CA GLU A 85 -10.97 1.67 5.93
C GLU A 85 -9.96 0.90 5.07
N PRO A 86 -8.65 1.19 5.21
CA PRO A 86 -8.05 2.14 6.16
C PRO A 86 -8.20 3.61 5.72
N GLU A 87 -8.30 4.51 6.70
CA GLU A 87 -8.62 5.95 6.50
C GLU A 87 -7.57 6.69 5.65
N ILE A 88 -6.30 6.29 5.76
CA ILE A 88 -5.20 6.84 4.94
C ILE A 88 -5.45 6.57 3.45
N ILE A 89 -5.82 5.34 3.09
CA ILE A 89 -6.10 4.95 1.70
C ILE A 89 -7.38 5.64 1.22
N LEU A 90 -8.41 5.70 2.07
CA LEU A 90 -9.65 6.39 1.76
C LEU A 90 -9.39 7.85 1.38
N HIS A 91 -8.62 8.60 2.19
CA HIS A 91 -8.33 10.01 1.93
C HIS A 91 -7.54 10.20 0.63
N GLN A 92 -6.54 9.35 0.39
CA GLN A 92 -5.72 9.39 -0.81
C GLN A 92 -6.57 9.14 -2.07
N LEU A 93 -7.29 8.02 -2.13
CA LEU A 93 -8.15 7.69 -3.28
C LEU A 93 -9.27 8.70 -3.47
N TRP A 94 -9.77 9.29 -2.37
CA TRP A 94 -10.78 10.33 -2.43
C TRP A 94 -10.23 11.61 -3.06
N ALA A 95 -9.00 12.01 -2.76
CA ALA A 95 -8.36 13.15 -3.41
C ALA A 95 -8.07 12.87 -4.90
N GLU A 96 -7.45 11.73 -5.21
CA GLU A 96 -7.04 11.34 -6.56
C GLU A 96 -8.23 11.23 -7.53
N THR A 97 -9.33 10.60 -7.09
CA THR A 97 -10.51 10.41 -7.96
C THR A 97 -11.48 11.61 -7.95
N ALA A 98 -11.15 12.72 -7.29
CA ALA A 98 -12.03 13.89 -7.14
C ALA A 98 -12.43 14.51 -8.48
N HIS A 99 -11.48 14.69 -9.40
CA HIS A 99 -11.74 15.24 -10.73
C HIS A 99 -12.76 14.38 -11.50
N TYR A 100 -12.59 13.06 -11.47
CA TYR A 100 -13.48 12.11 -12.15
C TYR A 100 -14.88 12.08 -11.52
N ARG A 101 -14.97 12.05 -10.18
CA ARG A 101 -16.26 12.04 -9.47
C ARG A 101 -17.07 13.32 -9.73
N ASN A 102 -16.40 14.46 -9.83
CA ASN A 102 -17.02 15.76 -10.05
C ASN A 102 -17.43 15.99 -11.52
N THR A 103 -16.59 15.64 -12.48
CA THR A 103 -16.85 15.86 -13.92
C THR A 103 -17.97 14.98 -14.46
N LYS A 104 -18.04 13.69 -14.07
CA LYS A 104 -19.09 12.76 -14.55
C LYS A 104 -20.42 12.84 -13.79
N GLN A 105 -20.67 13.91 -13.02
CA GLN A 105 -21.92 14.14 -12.26
C GLN A 105 -22.43 12.91 -11.49
N ILE A 106 -21.55 12.21 -10.76
CA ILE A 106 -21.95 11.11 -9.86
C ILE A 106 -22.52 11.65 -8.51
N ASN A 107 -22.81 12.94 -8.42
CA ASN A 107 -23.24 13.58 -7.18
C ASN A 107 -24.75 13.51 -6.88
N LYS A 108 -25.59 13.03 -7.80
CA LYS A 108 -26.94 12.59 -7.40
C LYS A 108 -26.77 11.36 -6.49
N ASN A 109 -27.05 11.53 -5.21
CA ASN A 109 -26.99 10.49 -4.17
C ASN A 109 -25.57 10.01 -3.78
N ALA A 110 -24.56 10.89 -3.79
CA ALA A 110 -23.18 10.54 -3.37
C ALA A 110 -23.13 9.89 -1.97
N ILE A 111 -23.93 10.38 -1.02
CA ILE A 111 -24.04 9.84 0.35
C ILE A 111 -24.50 8.37 0.34
N HIS A 112 -25.36 7.97 -0.60
CA HIS A 112 -25.82 6.59 -0.71
C HIS A 112 -24.79 5.68 -1.41
N LYS A 113 -23.99 6.25 -2.31
CA LYS A 113 -23.03 5.52 -3.14
C LYS A 113 -21.68 5.29 -2.44
N TYR A 114 -21.28 6.20 -1.57
CA TYR A 114 -20.01 6.15 -0.86
C TYR A 114 -20.27 6.06 0.64
N PRO A 115 -20.14 4.86 1.26
CA PRO A 115 -20.48 4.65 2.66
C PRO A 115 -19.61 5.49 3.60
N ALA A 116 -18.39 5.83 3.18
CA ALA A 116 -17.48 6.71 3.92
C ALA A 116 -18.07 8.11 4.19
N LEU A 117 -18.99 8.61 3.36
CA LEU A 117 -19.66 9.89 3.58
C LEU A 117 -20.72 9.86 4.70
N LYS A 118 -21.17 8.66 5.10
CA LYS A 118 -22.12 8.48 6.22
C LYS A 118 -21.43 8.47 7.58
N LYS A 119 -20.10 8.33 7.63
CA LYS A 119 -19.33 8.41 8.88
C LYS A 119 -19.43 9.83 9.46
N ALA A 120 -19.26 9.93 10.78
CA ALA A 120 -19.10 11.23 11.46
C ALA A 120 -17.95 12.05 10.85
N THR A 121 -16.88 11.40 10.39
CA THR A 121 -15.74 12.02 9.69
C THR A 121 -15.97 12.29 8.20
N GLY A 122 -17.15 11.98 7.65
CA GLY A 122 -17.45 12.17 6.23
C GLY A 122 -17.35 13.62 5.75
N HIS A 123 -17.58 14.59 6.65
CA HIS A 123 -17.40 16.01 6.36
C HIS A 123 -15.95 16.37 5.99
N ILE A 124 -14.96 15.62 6.50
CA ILE A 124 -13.54 15.80 6.17
C ILE A 124 -13.32 15.52 4.68
N LEU A 125 -13.91 14.43 4.16
CA LEU A 125 -13.81 14.06 2.74
C LEU A 125 -14.39 15.13 1.81
N VAL A 126 -15.48 15.78 2.22
CA VAL A 126 -16.08 16.88 1.46
C VAL A 126 -15.14 18.10 1.46
N SER A 127 -14.54 18.41 2.61
CA SER A 127 -13.62 19.54 2.74
C SER A 127 -12.35 19.39 1.89
N LEU A 128 -11.80 18.18 1.77
CA LEU A 128 -10.60 17.89 0.97
C LEU A 128 -10.76 18.28 -0.50
N VAL A 129 -11.95 18.06 -1.06
CA VAL A 129 -12.26 18.41 -2.45
C VAL A 129 -12.30 19.93 -2.66
N THR A 130 -12.78 20.69 -1.67
CA THR A 130 -12.92 22.16 -1.76
C THR A 130 -11.60 22.92 -1.56
N GLN A 131 -10.60 22.32 -0.93
CA GLN A 131 -9.28 22.94 -0.78
C GLN A 131 -8.45 22.84 -2.06
N SER A 132 -8.59 21.74 -2.81
CA SER A 132 -7.91 21.54 -4.10
C SER A 132 -8.34 22.57 -5.16
N THR A 133 -9.60 23.03 -5.13
CA THR A 133 -10.11 24.01 -6.11
C THR A 133 -9.75 25.47 -5.78
N LYS A 134 -9.40 25.80 -4.54
CA LYS A 134 -9.01 27.18 -4.15
C LYS A 134 -7.57 27.54 -4.50
N GLY A 135 -6.75 26.58 -4.94
CA GLY A 135 -5.37 26.80 -5.37
C GLY A 135 -5.19 27.25 -6.82
N VAL A 136 -6.27 27.32 -7.61
CA VAL A 136 -6.25 27.78 -9.00
C VAL A 136 -7.16 29.00 -9.14
N LEU A 137 -6.76 30.10 -8.52
CA LEU A 137 -7.21 31.42 -8.97
C LEU A 137 -5.99 32.09 -9.60
N MET A 138 -5.96 32.04 -10.94
CA MET A 138 -5.01 32.77 -11.78
C MET A 138 -5.13 34.29 -11.56
N PRO A 139 -4.05 35.07 -11.77
CA PRO A 139 -4.15 36.32 -12.51
C PRO A 139 -4.27 36.07 -14.03
#